data_AF-A0AAV4SJW2-F1
#
_entry.id   AF-A0AAV4SJW2-F1
#
_cell.length_a   1.000
_cell.length_b   1.000
_cell.length_c   1.000
_cell.angle_alpha   90.00
_cell.angle_beta   90.00
_cell.angle_gamma   90.00
#
_symmetry.space_group_name_H-M   'P 1'
#
loop_
_entity.id
_entity.type
_entity.pdbx_description
1 polymer ?
#
loop_
_entity_poly.entity_id
_entity_poly.type
_entity_poly.pdbx_seq_one_letter_code
_entity_poly.pdbx_strand_id
1 'polypeptide(L)'
;MQFYAIYTKSVNLALLVFRSQSSFVFVVFCAVAYASHHGHHEHHHHHPQPYKFGYDIKDHHGSQHRHEHGDGHGNVHGSYGFADHRGVTEKSITWLTTMDSELK
;
A
#
# COMPACT_ATOMS: atom_id res chain seq x y z
N MET A 1 48.74 -52.56 12.33
CA MET A 1 47.62 -52.31 11.40
C MET A 1 46.32 -51.84 12.08
N GLN A 2 45.87 -52.46 13.19
CA GLN A 2 44.59 -52.08 13.83
C GLN A 2 44.56 -50.67 14.46
N PHE A 3 45.64 -50.23 15.10
CA PHE A 3 45.71 -48.90 15.75
C PHE A 3 45.56 -47.72 14.78
N TYR A 4 46.10 -47.83 13.57
CA TYR A 4 46.00 -46.79 12.55
C TYR A 4 44.55 -46.65 12.04
N ALA A 5 43.85 -47.77 11.85
CA ALA A 5 42.44 -47.79 11.45
C ALA A 5 41.52 -47.15 12.52
N ILE A 6 41.84 -47.33 13.81
CA ILE A 6 41.09 -46.72 14.92
C ILE A 6 41.31 -45.20 14.95
N TYR A 7 42.55 -44.75 14.81
CA TYR A 7 42.89 -43.32 14.75
C TYR A 7 42.19 -42.63 13.57
N THR A 8 42.24 -43.24 12.39
CA THR A 8 41.61 -42.69 11.17
C THR A 8 40.08 -42.60 11.29
N LYS A 9 39.43 -43.58 11.92
CA LYS A 9 37.99 -43.55 12.20
C LYS A 9 37.62 -42.44 13.18
N SER A 10 38.44 -42.25 14.23
CA SER A 10 38.21 -41.26 15.27
C SER A 10 38.33 -39.83 14.75
N VAL A 11 39.34 -39.55 13.92
CA VAL A 11 39.50 -38.22 13.28
C VAL A 11 38.41 -37.92 12.26
N ASN A 12 37.99 -38.89 11.44
CA ASN A 12 36.90 -38.70 10.48
C ASN A 12 35.55 -38.48 11.18
N LEU A 13 35.31 -39.16 12.30
CA LEU A 13 34.12 -38.93 13.13
C LEU A 13 34.13 -37.51 13.72
N ALA A 14 35.27 -37.06 14.25
CA ALA A 14 35.41 -35.70 14.78
C ALA A 14 35.22 -34.62 13.69
N LEU A 15 35.77 -34.84 12.49
CA LEU A 15 35.59 -33.94 11.34
C LEU A 15 34.13 -33.91 10.84
N LEU A 16 33.42 -35.04 10.86
CA LEU A 16 32.00 -35.11 10.53
C LEU A 16 31.12 -34.39 11.56
N VAL A 17 31.41 -34.55 12.84
CA VAL A 17 30.72 -33.84 13.93
C VAL A 17 30.98 -32.33 13.82
N PHE A 18 32.21 -31.91 13.58
CA PHE A 18 32.57 -30.50 13.39
C PHE A 18 31.85 -29.90 12.17
N ARG A 19 31.81 -30.63 11.05
CA ARG A 19 31.13 -30.21 9.82
C ARG A 19 29.61 -30.14 9.98
N SER A 20 29.02 -31.02 10.80
CA SER A 20 27.60 -31.00 11.15
C SER A 20 27.25 -29.79 12.03
N GLN A 21 28.04 -29.52 13.06
CA GLN A 21 27.81 -28.40 13.98
C GLN A 21 27.88 -27.03 13.28
N SER A 22 28.83 -26.83 12.36
CA SER A 22 28.94 -25.58 11.58
C SER A 22 27.72 -25.30 10.69
N SER A 23 27.08 -26.35 10.16
CA SER A 23 25.89 -26.19 9.32
C SER A 23 24.66 -25.75 10.12
N PHE A 24 24.52 -26.26 11.36
CA PHE A 24 23.41 -25.91 12.23
C PHE A 24 23.47 -24.45 12.69
N VAL A 25 24.67 -23.98 13.05
CA VAL A 25 24.90 -22.56 13.41
C VAL A 25 24.55 -21.63 12.24
N PHE A 26 24.91 -22.00 11.01
CA PHE A 26 24.60 -21.20 9.83
C PHE A 26 23.10 -21.13 9.54
N VAL A 27 22.37 -22.25 9.68
CA VAL A 27 20.91 -22.28 9.49
C VAL A 27 20.21 -21.44 10.55
N VAL A 28 20.62 -21.53 11.82
CA VAL A 28 20.07 -20.71 12.92
C VAL A 28 20.35 -19.23 12.69
N PHE A 29 21.57 -18.87 12.28
CA PHE A 29 21.92 -17.48 11.97
C PHE A 29 21.08 -16.92 10.81
N CYS A 30 20.94 -17.69 9.72
CA CYS A 30 20.08 -17.31 8.61
C CYS A 30 18.63 -17.12 9.07
N ALA A 31 18.07 -18.05 9.85
CA ALA A 31 16.70 -17.94 10.34
C ALA A 31 16.47 -16.69 11.20
N VAL A 32 17.42 -16.34 12.10
CA VAL A 32 17.36 -15.11 12.91
C VAL A 32 17.47 -13.87 12.02
N ALA A 33 18.37 -13.87 11.03
CA ALA A 33 18.52 -12.77 10.09
C ALA A 33 17.25 -12.56 9.26
N TYR A 34 16.64 -13.63 8.73
CA TYR A 34 15.37 -13.57 8.00
C TYR A 34 14.23 -13.07 8.88
N ALA A 35 14.12 -13.57 10.12
CA ALA A 35 13.12 -13.11 11.08
C ALA A 35 13.27 -11.61 11.40
N SER A 36 14.51 -11.14 11.51
CA SER A 36 14.84 -9.72 11.75
C SER A 36 14.65 -8.84 10.51
N HIS A 37 14.63 -9.43 9.31
CA HIS A 37 14.44 -8.73 8.04
C HIS A 37 12.97 -8.63 7.60
N HIS A 38 12.01 -9.10 8.40
CA HIS A 38 10.61 -8.74 8.24
C HIS A 38 10.46 -7.25 8.56
N GLY A 39 10.81 -6.44 7.55
CA GLY A 39 10.69 -5.01 7.56
C GLY A 39 9.27 -4.62 7.93
N HIS A 40 9.20 -3.68 8.87
CA HIS A 40 8.01 -2.93 9.18
C HIS A 40 7.59 -2.20 7.89
N HIS A 41 6.75 -2.83 7.08
CA HIS A 41 6.04 -2.12 6.02
C HIS A 41 5.07 -1.19 6.74
N GLU A 42 5.54 0.03 7.05
CA GLU A 42 4.62 1.11 7.42
C GLU A 42 3.73 1.36 6.21
N HIS A 43 2.53 0.79 6.26
CA HIS A 43 1.42 1.30 5.50
C HIS A 43 1.16 2.69 6.06
N HIS A 44 1.81 3.70 5.48
CA HIS A 44 1.39 5.08 5.64
C HIS A 44 -0.05 5.14 5.13
N HIS A 45 -1.00 5.00 6.05
CA HIS A 45 -2.41 5.26 5.81
C HIS A 45 -2.51 6.75 5.52
N HIS A 46 -2.31 7.13 4.26
CA HIS A 46 -2.67 8.45 3.78
C HIS A 46 -4.20 8.48 3.77
N HIS A 47 -4.75 8.96 4.88
CA HIS A 47 -6.15 9.37 4.91
C HIS A 47 -6.36 10.35 3.74
N PRO A 48 -7.42 10.18 2.94
CA PRO A 48 -7.69 11.11 1.85
C PRO A 48 -7.74 12.52 2.43
N GLN A 49 -6.97 13.45 1.86
CA GLN A 49 -7.02 14.83 2.34
C GLN A 49 -8.28 15.50 1.80
N PRO A 50 -8.99 16.31 2.61
CA PRO A 50 -10.10 17.09 2.12
C PRO A 50 -9.64 18.01 0.98
N TYR A 51 -10.42 18.09 -0.08
CA TYR A 51 -10.14 18.96 -1.22
C TYR A 51 -11.41 19.67 -1.67
N LYS A 52 -11.25 20.83 -2.30
CA LYS A 52 -12.35 21.56 -2.92
C LYS A 52 -11.84 22.26 -4.16
N PHE A 53 -12.52 22.03 -5.28
CA PHE A 53 -12.25 22.74 -6.52
C PHE A 53 -13.55 23.16 -7.19
N GLY A 54 -13.51 24.24 -7.94
CA GLY A 54 -14.64 24.67 -8.73
C GLY A 54 -14.28 25.85 -9.62
N TYR A 55 -15.05 26.00 -10.69
CA TYR A 55 -14.88 27.08 -11.65
C TYR A 55 -16.24 27.50 -12.21
N ASP A 56 -16.34 28.79 -12.51
CA ASP A 56 -17.46 29.42 -13.17
C ASP A 56 -17.00 29.99 -14.51
N ILE A 57 -17.60 29.52 -15.59
CA ILE A 57 -17.35 30.00 -16.95
C ILE A 57 -18.56 30.83 -17.35
N LYS A 58 -18.32 32.10 -17.67
CA LYS A 58 -19.34 33.00 -18.23
C LYS A 58 -18.92 33.34 -19.65
N ASP A 59 -19.73 32.95 -20.62
CA ASP A 59 -19.56 33.26 -22.03
C ASP A 59 -20.79 34.00 -22.56
N HIS A 60 -20.65 34.66 -23.70
CA HIS A 60 -21.75 35.27 -24.45
C HIS A 60 -22.82 34.25 -24.84
N HIS A 61 -22.47 32.96 -24.89
CA HIS A 61 -23.35 31.85 -25.24
C HIS A 61 -23.97 31.12 -24.03
N GLY A 62 -23.67 31.53 -22.79
CA GLY A 62 -24.22 30.92 -21.58
C GLY A 62 -23.26 30.92 -20.39
N SER A 63 -23.71 30.41 -19.25
CA SER A 63 -22.88 30.23 -18.05
C SER A 63 -22.78 28.77 -17.65
N GLN A 64 -21.58 28.29 -17.35
CA GLN A 64 -21.34 26.95 -16.82
C GLN A 64 -20.68 27.06 -15.46
N HIS A 65 -21.06 26.21 -14.52
CA HIS A 65 -20.38 26.13 -13.24
C HIS A 65 -20.15 24.67 -12.85
N ARG A 66 -18.97 24.38 -12.33
CA ARG A 66 -18.65 23.06 -11.76
C ARG A 66 -18.04 23.27 -10.39
N HIS A 67 -18.54 22.57 -9.39
CA HIS A 67 -18.02 22.59 -8.03
C HIS A 67 -17.97 21.17 -7.49
N GLU A 68 -16.84 20.78 -6.92
CA GLU A 68 -16.63 19.45 -6.34
C GLU A 68 -15.77 19.57 -5.09
N HIS A 69 -16.13 18.85 -4.03
CA HIS A 69 -15.33 18.77 -2.82
C HIS A 69 -15.40 17.39 -2.19
N GLY A 70 -14.27 16.96 -1.64
CA GLY A 70 -14.14 15.74 -0.84
C GLY A 70 -13.84 16.10 0.60
N ASP A 71 -14.47 15.41 1.56
CA ASP A 71 -14.30 15.66 2.99
C ASP A 71 -13.13 14.90 3.63
N GLY A 72 -12.35 14.18 2.81
CA GLY A 72 -11.23 13.36 3.25
C GLY A 72 -11.60 12.02 3.92
N HIS A 73 -12.90 11.75 4.08
CA HIS A 73 -13.43 10.53 4.70
C HIS A 73 -14.05 9.58 3.68
N GLY A 74 -13.83 9.84 2.38
CA GLY A 74 -14.41 9.06 1.29
C GLY A 74 -15.75 9.60 0.79
N ASN A 75 -16.22 10.75 1.31
CA ASN A 75 -17.39 11.41 0.76
C ASN A 75 -16.96 12.49 -0.24
N VAL A 76 -17.55 12.44 -1.42
CA VAL A 76 -17.35 13.41 -2.50
C VAL A 76 -18.69 13.98 -2.91
N HIS A 77 -18.81 15.30 -2.86
CA HIS A 77 -19.99 16.05 -3.26
C HIS A 77 -19.64 16.90 -4.49
N GLY A 78 -20.40 16.73 -5.57
CA GLY A 78 -20.21 17.48 -6.80
C GLY A 78 -21.51 18.08 -7.31
N SER A 79 -21.41 19.25 -7.94
CA SER A 79 -22.47 19.90 -8.68
C SER A 79 -21.94 20.39 -10.02
N TYR A 80 -22.73 20.17 -11.07
CA TYR A 80 -22.45 20.65 -12.42
C TYR A 80 -23.69 21.35 -12.95
N GLY A 81 -23.53 22.58 -13.42
CA GLY A 81 -24.60 23.40 -13.95
C GLY A 81 -24.26 24.06 -15.28
N PHE A 82 -25.26 24.18 -16.13
CA PHE A 82 -25.20 24.87 -17.42
C PHE A 82 -26.46 25.73 -17.59
N ALA A 83 -26.27 27.00 -17.92
CA ALA A 83 -27.33 27.91 -18.33
C ALA A 83 -27.05 28.47 -19.73
N ASP A 84 -28.07 28.47 -20.58
CA ASP A 84 -28.03 29.06 -21.93
C ASP A 84 -27.95 30.61 -21.88
N HIS A 85 -27.51 31.25 -22.95
CA HIS A 85 -27.38 32.70 -23.15
C HIS A 85 -28.68 33.48 -22.86
N ARG A 86 -29.83 32.80 -22.97
CA ARG A 86 -31.16 33.34 -22.69
C ARG A 86 -31.56 33.28 -21.21
N GLY A 87 -30.82 32.56 -20.38
CA GLY A 87 -31.15 32.32 -18.97
C GLY A 87 -32.42 31.46 -18.76
N VAL A 88 -33.01 30.91 -19.82
CA VAL A 88 -34.30 30.20 -19.77
C VAL A 88 -34.14 28.73 -19.37
N THR A 89 -32.99 28.12 -19.67
CA THR A 89 -32.72 26.71 -19.35
C THR A 89 -31.47 26.61 -18.50
N GLU A 90 -31.66 26.49 -17.19
CA GLU A 90 -30.62 26.13 -16.22
C GLU A 90 -30.76 24.63 -15.94
N LYS A 91 -29.73 23.85 -16.29
CA LYS A 91 -29.64 22.42 -15.97
C LYS A 91 -28.52 22.24 -14.97
N SER A 92 -28.87 21.84 -13.75
CA SER A 92 -27.91 21.49 -12.70
C SER A 92 -28.10 20.04 -12.24
N ILE A 93 -27.01 19.29 -12.14
CA ILE A 93 -26.99 17.93 -11.61
C ILE A 93 -26.10 17.95 -10.37
N THR A 94 -26.54 17.31 -9.29
CA THR A 94 -25.78 17.16 -8.04
C THR A 94 -25.63 15.67 -7.75
N TRP A 95 -24.45 15.25 -7.27
CA TRP A 95 -24.18 13.88 -6.85
C TRP A 95 -23.40 13.84 -5.53
N LEU A 96 -23.62 12.75 -4.79
CA LEU A 96 -22.93 12.39 -3.57
C LEU A 96 -22.39 10.97 -3.74
N THR A 97 -21.09 10.80 -3.58
CA THR A 97 -20.43 9.50 -3.52
C THR A 97 -19.92 9.29 -2.11
N THR A 98 -20.44 8.28 -1.40
CA THR A 98 -19.89 7.79 -0.14
C THR A 98 -19.16 6.48 -0.42
N MET A 99 -17.97 6.30 0.15
CA MET A 99 -17.34 4.98 0.18
C MET A 99 -18.19 4.06 1.06
N ASP A 100 -18.66 2.96 0.49
CA ASP A 100 -19.38 1.93 1.25
C ASP A 100 -18.39 1.19 2.16
N SER A 101 -18.69 1.15 3.45
CA SER A 101 -17.82 0.59 4.48
C SER A 101 -17.72 -0.95 4.44
N GLU A 102 -18.50 -1.62 3.58
CA GLU A 102 -18.55 -3.09 3.50
C GLU A 102 -17.43 -3.73 2.65
N LEU A 103 -16.55 -2.95 2.01
CA LEU A 103 -15.43 -3.46 1.20
C LEU A 103 -14.06 -3.31 1.89
N LYS A 104 -13.92 -3.78 3.14
CA LYS A 104 -12.63 -3.96 3.82
C LYS A 104 -12.26 -5.42 4.00
#